data_AF-A0A357CTB1-F1
#
_entry.id   AF-A0A357CTB1-F1
#
_cell.length_a   1.000
_cell.length_b   1.000
_cell.length_c   1.000
_cell.angle_alpha   90.00
_cell.angle_beta   90.00
_cell.angle_gamma   90.00
#
_symmetry.space_group_name_H-M   'P 1'
#
loop_
_entity.id
_entity.type
_entity.pdbx_description
1 polymer ?
#
loop_
_entity_poly.entity_id
_entity_poly.type
_entity_poly.pdbx_seq_one_letter_code
_entity_poly.pdbx_strand_id
1 'polypeptide(L)'
;MSKMFFALYRKELGGARNIFLTILGLILGLGVFLLTRISTWGYWQVFGFTFLPLAFLVFWGMFRAFAIVREEWKEGTAPFLRSLPVSGWSIIGTKLLAVFTEWVVLVLATLTISALFYAAAPLWGAEWVKLAELPNLVERIKFVAVFGASIALGVLLGSIIFQLAYLLGRTVNRFSGLVSIAATIGLIYLTSKSSEILVRWLSFAPSINFINLESVDIFSFTTATFLVMLIEFALLFLVTGWVMEKRVES
;
A
#
# COMPACT_ATOMS: atom_id res chain seq x y z
N MET A 1 -19.82 14.82 11.80
CA MET A 1 -19.09 14.14 10.72
C MET A 1 -18.69 12.67 11.03
N SER A 2 -18.79 12.17 12.27
CA SER A 2 -18.14 10.90 12.65
C SER A 2 -18.95 9.60 12.45
N LYS A 3 -20.24 9.57 12.79
CA LYS A 3 -21.00 8.29 12.82
C LYS A 3 -21.17 7.64 11.46
N MET A 4 -21.47 8.45 10.44
CA MET A 4 -21.79 7.96 9.10
C MET A 4 -20.55 7.55 8.31
N PHE A 5 -19.45 8.30 8.47
CA PHE A 5 -18.13 7.89 7.96
C PHE A 5 -17.70 6.55 8.55
N PHE A 6 -17.83 6.38 9.87
CA PHE A 6 -17.46 5.14 10.54
C PHE A 6 -18.37 3.97 10.14
N ALA A 7 -19.67 4.20 9.95
CA ALA A 7 -20.60 3.19 9.46
C ALA A 7 -20.21 2.72 8.05
N LEU A 8 -19.84 3.66 7.16
CA LEU A 8 -19.38 3.34 5.81
C LEU A 8 -18.05 2.58 5.86
N TYR A 9 -17.07 3.04 6.63
CA TYR A 9 -15.81 2.32 6.85
C TYR A 9 -16.02 0.88 7.37
N ARG A 10 -16.89 0.68 8.35
CA ARG A 10 -17.22 -0.66 8.87
C ARG A 10 -17.90 -1.54 7.82
N LYS A 11 -18.75 -0.97 6.97
CA LYS A 11 -19.35 -1.68 5.82
C LYS A 11 -18.25 -2.15 4.87
N GLU A 12 -17.32 -1.28 4.50
CA GLU A 12 -16.21 -1.62 3.59
C GLU A 12 -15.35 -2.77 4.16
N LEU A 13 -14.97 -2.70 5.45
CA LEU A 13 -14.23 -3.79 6.11
C LEU A 13 -15.01 -5.11 6.16
N GLY A 14 -16.32 -5.03 6.43
CA GLY A 14 -17.21 -6.20 6.44
C GLY A 14 -17.27 -6.88 5.07
N GLY A 15 -17.35 -6.08 4.00
CA GLY A 15 -17.33 -6.57 2.62
C GLY A 15 -15.99 -7.20 2.21
N ALA A 16 -14.88 -6.67 2.72
CA ALA A 16 -13.54 -7.18 2.44
C ALA A 16 -13.19 -8.50 3.16
N ARG A 17 -13.98 -8.92 4.16
CA ARG A 17 -13.64 -10.03 5.08
C ARG A 17 -13.22 -11.31 4.36
N ASN A 18 -13.99 -11.75 3.36
CA ASN A 18 -13.72 -13.04 2.72
C ASN A 18 -12.39 -13.01 1.96
N ILE A 19 -12.15 -11.95 1.19
CA ILE A 19 -10.91 -11.77 0.42
C ILE A 19 -9.72 -11.63 1.36
N PHE A 20 -9.88 -10.84 2.43
CA PHE A 20 -8.87 -10.70 3.49
C PHE A 20 -8.50 -12.07 4.09
N LEU A 21 -9.49 -12.88 4.49
CA LEU A 21 -9.26 -14.21 5.07
C LEU A 21 -8.61 -15.16 4.07
N THR A 22 -8.95 -15.09 2.79
CA THR A 22 -8.30 -15.89 1.74
C THR A 22 -6.82 -15.53 1.63
N ILE A 23 -6.46 -14.25 1.56
CA ILE A 23 -5.07 -13.82 1.45
C ILE A 23 -4.29 -14.16 2.72
N LEU A 24 -4.89 -13.95 3.89
CA LEU A 24 -4.30 -14.35 5.16
C LEU A 24 -4.06 -15.87 5.21
N GLY A 25 -5.01 -16.67 4.75
CA GLY A 25 -4.89 -18.12 4.63
C GLY A 25 -3.77 -18.54 3.68
N LEU A 26 -3.59 -17.85 2.55
CA LEU A 26 -2.48 -18.09 1.62
C LEU A 26 -1.12 -17.74 2.25
N ILE A 27 -1.03 -16.64 2.97
CA ILE A 27 0.19 -16.22 3.69
C ILE A 27 0.56 -17.27 4.74
N LEU A 28 -0.41 -17.72 5.55
CA LEU A 28 -0.20 -18.76 6.56
C LEU A 28 0.15 -20.10 5.92
N GLY A 29 -0.55 -20.49 4.85
CA GLY A 29 -0.29 -21.71 4.10
C GLY A 29 1.11 -21.74 3.50
N LEU A 30 1.59 -20.61 2.96
CA LEU A 30 2.96 -20.46 2.51
C LEU A 30 3.95 -20.63 3.67
N GLY A 31 3.67 -20.03 4.84
CA GLY A 31 4.49 -20.21 6.04
C GLY A 31 4.61 -21.69 6.45
N VAL A 32 3.49 -22.42 6.47
CA VAL A 32 3.49 -23.86 6.77
C VAL A 32 4.26 -24.65 5.71
N PHE A 33 4.07 -24.35 4.43
CA PHE A 33 4.83 -24.98 3.35
C PHE A 33 6.34 -24.76 3.51
N LEU A 34 6.76 -23.53 3.82
CA LEU A 34 8.15 -23.16 4.02
C LEU A 34 8.78 -23.92 5.20
N LEU A 35 8.05 -24.14 6.29
CA LEU A 35 8.52 -24.98 7.42
C LEU A 35 8.92 -26.39 6.96
N THR A 36 8.16 -26.99 6.02
CA THR A 36 8.47 -28.34 5.51
C THR A 36 9.72 -28.38 4.61
N ARG A 37 10.21 -27.22 4.16
CA ARG A 37 11.35 -27.09 3.23
C ARG A 37 12.66 -26.69 3.91
N ILE A 38 12.65 -26.44 5.22
CA ILE A 38 13.85 -26.02 5.97
C ILE A 38 15.00 -27.01 5.81
N SER A 39 14.73 -28.31 5.97
CA SER A 39 15.75 -29.37 5.88
C SER A 39 16.34 -29.52 4.48
N THR A 40 15.57 -29.21 3.43
CA THR A 40 15.99 -29.39 2.03
C THR A 40 16.65 -28.15 1.43
N TRP A 41 16.19 -26.95 1.79
CA TRP A 41 16.60 -25.70 1.14
C TRP A 41 17.57 -24.87 1.97
N GLY A 42 17.74 -25.21 3.25
CA GLY A 42 18.51 -24.42 4.20
C GLY A 42 17.66 -23.34 4.87
N TYR A 43 18.00 -23.04 6.12
CA TYR A 43 17.21 -22.18 6.99
C TYR A 43 17.06 -20.75 6.45
N TRP A 44 18.19 -20.13 6.10
CA TRP A 44 18.24 -18.72 5.71
C TRP A 44 17.57 -18.46 4.35
N GLN A 45 17.65 -19.43 3.44
CA GLN A 45 16.92 -19.39 2.18
C GLN A 45 15.41 -19.42 2.42
N VAL A 46 14.93 -20.34 3.25
CA VAL A 46 13.51 -20.43 3.61
C VAL A 46 13.03 -19.17 4.31
N PHE A 47 13.83 -18.63 5.24
CA PHE A 47 13.55 -17.35 5.89
C PHE A 47 13.40 -16.22 4.87
N GLY A 48 14.29 -16.13 3.87
CA GLY A 48 14.17 -15.14 2.80
C GLY A 48 12.84 -15.23 2.04
N PHE A 49 12.34 -16.44 1.78
CA PHE A 49 11.04 -16.63 1.11
C PHE A 49 9.83 -16.21 1.95
N THR A 50 9.97 -16.04 3.27
CA THR A 50 8.87 -15.54 4.11
C THR A 50 8.48 -14.09 3.77
N PHE A 51 9.38 -13.32 3.16
CA PHE A 51 9.13 -11.95 2.72
C PHE A 51 8.45 -11.84 1.35
N LEU A 52 8.35 -12.94 0.59
CA LEU A 52 7.76 -12.94 -0.75
C LEU A 52 6.33 -12.37 -0.81
N PRO A 53 5.43 -12.63 0.17
CA PRO A 53 4.12 -12.02 0.18
C PRO A 53 4.15 -10.49 0.27
N LEU A 54 5.18 -9.86 0.86
CA LEU A 54 5.25 -8.40 0.96
C LEU A 54 5.28 -7.74 -0.43
N ALA A 55 6.02 -8.31 -1.38
CA ALA A 55 6.06 -7.80 -2.75
C ALA A 55 4.68 -7.86 -3.41
N PHE A 56 3.98 -8.99 -3.26
CA PHE A 56 2.60 -9.14 -3.73
C PHE A 56 1.66 -8.13 -3.06
N LEU A 57 1.79 -7.94 -1.74
CA LEU A 57 0.92 -7.05 -0.96
C LEU A 57 1.05 -5.59 -1.38
N VAL A 58 2.22 -5.11 -1.82
CA VAL A 58 2.38 -3.76 -2.37
C VAL A 58 1.45 -3.54 -3.56
N PHE A 59 1.49 -4.45 -4.55
CA PHE A 59 0.60 -4.37 -5.73
C PHE A 59 -0.86 -4.62 -5.37
N TRP A 60 -1.12 -5.57 -4.45
CA TRP A 60 -2.46 -5.88 -3.98
C TRP A 60 -3.13 -4.65 -3.36
N GLY A 61 -2.44 -3.92 -2.48
CA GLY A 61 -3.00 -2.72 -1.84
C GLY A 61 -3.45 -1.67 -2.86
N MET A 62 -2.61 -1.41 -3.87
CA MET A 62 -2.92 -0.49 -4.97
C MET A 62 -4.13 -0.96 -5.79
N PHE A 63 -4.16 -2.24 -6.17
CA PHE A 63 -5.22 -2.80 -7.00
C PHE A 63 -6.54 -2.96 -6.24
N ARG A 64 -6.50 -3.27 -4.94
CA ARG A 64 -7.69 -3.45 -4.11
C ARG A 64 -8.51 -2.16 -4.03
N ALA A 65 -7.84 -1.00 -4.08
CA ALA A 65 -8.48 0.30 -4.15
C ALA A 65 -9.31 0.49 -5.43
N PHE A 66 -8.86 -0.04 -6.58
CA PHE A 66 -9.66 -0.11 -7.80
C PHE A 66 -10.85 -1.07 -7.64
N ALA A 67 -10.59 -2.28 -7.12
CA ALA A 67 -11.59 -3.34 -7.01
C ALA A 67 -12.79 -2.92 -6.14
N ILE A 68 -12.54 -2.30 -4.98
CA ILE A 68 -13.60 -1.88 -4.04
C ILE A 68 -14.50 -0.78 -4.61
N VAL A 69 -13.96 0.09 -5.48
CA VAL A 69 -14.76 1.10 -6.18
C VAL A 69 -15.52 0.43 -7.32
N ARG A 70 -14.90 -0.50 -8.05
CA ARG A 70 -15.56 -1.23 -9.13
C ARG A 70 -16.74 -2.07 -8.65
N GLU A 71 -16.61 -2.75 -7.52
CA GLU A 71 -17.64 -3.58 -6.89
C GLU A 71 -18.94 -2.78 -6.67
N GLU A 72 -18.87 -1.54 -6.19
CA GLU A 72 -20.06 -0.70 -5.96
C GLU A 72 -20.88 -0.40 -7.23
N TRP A 73 -20.22 -0.28 -8.38
CA TRP A 73 -20.92 -0.08 -9.64
C TRP A 73 -21.42 -1.39 -10.23
N LYS A 74 -20.75 -2.51 -9.94
CA LYS A 74 -21.18 -3.84 -10.37
C LYS A 74 -22.41 -4.31 -9.59
N GLU A 75 -22.46 -3.98 -8.30
CA GLU A 75 -23.57 -4.32 -7.39
C GLU A 75 -24.73 -3.32 -7.46
N GLY A 76 -24.59 -2.24 -8.22
CA GLY A 76 -25.64 -1.23 -8.39
C GLY A 76 -25.87 -0.36 -7.14
N THR A 77 -24.94 -0.38 -6.18
CA THR A 77 -25.01 0.37 -4.93
C THR A 77 -24.46 1.79 -5.03
N ALA A 78 -23.71 2.10 -6.10
CA ALA A 78 -23.14 3.42 -6.33
C ALA A 78 -24.17 4.59 -6.36
N PRO A 79 -25.38 4.45 -6.95
CA PRO A 79 -26.41 5.50 -6.87
C PRO A 79 -26.96 5.69 -5.45
N PHE A 80 -27.11 4.61 -4.67
CA PHE A 80 -27.60 4.68 -3.29
C PHE A 80 -26.60 5.39 -2.37
N LEU A 81 -25.30 5.18 -2.56
CA LEU A 81 -24.26 5.90 -1.83
C LEU A 81 -24.31 7.42 -2.04
N ARG A 82 -24.90 7.90 -3.14
CA ARG A 82 -25.09 9.35 -3.39
C ARG A 82 -26.35 9.93 -2.78
N SER A 83 -27.37 9.10 -2.55
CA SER A 83 -28.59 9.53 -1.86
C SER A 83 -28.34 9.82 -0.37
N LEU A 84 -27.22 9.31 0.14
CA LEU A 84 -26.76 9.54 1.50
C LEU A 84 -26.16 10.96 1.62
N PRO A 85 -26.42 11.70 2.72
CA PRO A 85 -25.83 13.02 2.97
C PRO A 85 -24.34 12.95 3.35
N VAL A 86 -23.52 12.34 2.50
CA VAL A 86 -22.06 12.21 2.63
C VAL A 86 -21.39 12.79 1.40
N SER A 87 -20.29 13.50 1.64
CA SER A 87 -19.49 14.09 0.56
C SER A 87 -18.70 13.03 -0.21
N GLY A 88 -18.38 13.32 -1.48
CA GLY A 88 -17.58 12.43 -2.33
C GLY A 88 -16.22 12.07 -1.70
N TRP A 89 -15.57 13.04 -1.04
CA TRP A 89 -14.33 12.81 -0.29
C TRP A 89 -14.49 11.82 0.86
N SER A 90 -15.64 11.82 1.55
CA SER A 90 -15.90 10.86 2.63
C SER A 90 -16.03 9.43 2.09
N ILE A 91 -16.67 9.27 0.92
CA ILE A 91 -16.82 7.96 0.28
C ILE A 91 -15.46 7.41 -0.19
N ILE A 92 -14.67 8.23 -0.86
CA ILE A 92 -13.33 7.83 -1.33
C ILE A 92 -12.39 7.59 -0.14
N GLY A 93 -12.40 8.48 0.85
CA GLY A 93 -11.57 8.37 2.05
C GLY A 93 -11.87 7.13 2.88
N THR A 94 -13.14 6.76 3.07
CA THR A 94 -13.50 5.52 3.79
C THR A 94 -13.04 4.27 3.06
N LYS A 95 -13.20 4.22 1.73
CA LYS A 95 -12.72 3.10 0.91
C LYS A 95 -11.21 2.98 0.95
N LEU A 96 -10.51 4.09 0.75
CA LEU A 96 -9.05 4.13 0.83
C LEU A 96 -8.55 3.70 2.21
N LEU A 97 -9.18 4.19 3.29
CA LEU A 97 -8.83 3.80 4.66
C LEU A 97 -9.11 2.32 4.94
N ALA A 98 -10.21 1.77 4.43
CA ALA A 98 -10.55 0.36 4.58
C ALA A 98 -9.51 -0.54 3.87
N VAL A 99 -9.16 -0.20 2.63
CA VAL A 99 -8.12 -0.91 1.86
C VAL A 99 -6.75 -0.78 2.52
N PHE A 100 -6.40 0.41 3.01
CA PHE A 100 -5.14 0.62 3.70
C PHE A 100 -5.07 -0.17 5.02
N THR A 101 -6.17 -0.23 5.77
CA THR A 101 -6.24 -1.04 7.00
C THR A 101 -6.11 -2.53 6.70
N GLU A 102 -6.82 -3.04 5.69
CA GLU A 102 -6.67 -4.41 5.20
C GLU A 102 -5.21 -4.71 4.87
N TRP A 103 -4.58 -3.84 4.09
CA TRP A 103 -3.18 -3.96 3.68
C TRP A 103 -2.21 -3.96 4.87
N VAL A 104 -2.35 -3.01 5.82
CA VAL A 104 -1.50 -2.95 7.02
C VAL A 104 -1.59 -4.23 7.82
N VAL A 105 -2.80 -4.77 8.03
CA VAL A 105 -2.98 -6.01 8.81
C VAL A 105 -2.32 -7.20 8.10
N LEU A 106 -2.43 -7.31 6.78
CA LEU A 106 -1.78 -8.38 6.00
C LEU A 106 -0.25 -8.26 6.01
N VAL A 107 0.29 -7.05 5.93
CA VAL A 107 1.73 -6.78 6.07
C VAL A 107 2.21 -7.18 7.46
N LEU A 108 1.50 -6.77 8.52
CA LEU A 108 1.85 -7.12 9.90
C LEU A 108 1.78 -8.64 10.13
N ALA A 109 0.79 -9.33 9.57
CA ALA A 109 0.71 -10.79 9.62
C ALA A 109 1.93 -11.45 8.95
N THR A 110 2.32 -10.98 7.77
CA THR A 110 3.51 -11.47 7.04
C THR A 110 4.80 -11.23 7.84
N LEU A 111 4.95 -10.03 8.40
CA LEU A 111 6.10 -9.68 9.24
C LEU A 111 6.13 -10.49 10.54
N THR A 112 4.99 -10.80 11.13
CA THR A 112 4.88 -11.66 12.32
C THR A 112 5.35 -13.07 12.00
N ILE A 113 4.92 -13.66 10.87
CA ILE A 113 5.42 -14.97 10.43
C ILE A 113 6.93 -14.92 10.21
N SER A 114 7.42 -13.90 9.50
CA SER A 114 8.86 -13.72 9.26
C SER A 114 9.62 -13.59 10.58
N ALA A 115 9.10 -12.84 11.55
CA ALA A 115 9.68 -12.70 12.87
C ALA A 115 9.67 -14.01 13.68
N LEU A 116 8.63 -14.84 13.54
CA LEU A 116 8.59 -16.18 14.14
C LEU A 116 9.63 -17.11 13.53
N PHE A 117 9.82 -17.06 12.21
CA PHE A 117 10.95 -17.75 11.57
C PHE A 117 12.27 -17.19 12.08
N TYR A 118 12.46 -15.88 12.19
CA TYR A 118 13.69 -15.35 12.76
C TYR A 118 13.92 -15.90 14.19
N ALA A 119 12.92 -15.81 15.07
CA ALA A 119 12.90 -16.36 16.44
C ALA A 119 13.24 -17.85 16.53
N ALA A 120 12.81 -18.65 15.57
CA ALA A 120 12.99 -20.10 15.57
C ALA A 120 14.38 -20.56 15.09
N ALA A 121 15.27 -19.66 14.64
CA ALA A 121 16.56 -20.04 14.05
C ALA A 121 17.40 -21.02 14.90
N PRO A 122 17.53 -20.83 16.23
CA PRO A 122 18.28 -21.76 17.09
C PRO A 122 17.70 -23.17 17.13
N LEU A 123 16.38 -23.33 16.98
CA LEU A 123 15.72 -24.63 17.00
C LEU A 123 16.12 -25.50 15.81
N TRP A 124 16.60 -24.87 14.74
CA TRP A 124 17.03 -25.52 13.51
C TRP A 124 18.56 -25.50 13.34
N GLY A 125 19.31 -25.19 14.42
CA GLY A 125 20.78 -25.16 14.41
C GLY A 125 21.37 -24.01 13.59
N ALA A 126 20.57 -23.00 13.23
CA ALA A 126 21.04 -21.82 12.54
C ALA A 126 21.53 -20.76 13.54
N GLU A 127 22.78 -20.33 13.41
CA GLU A 127 23.34 -19.27 14.25
C GLU A 127 22.83 -17.90 13.81
N TRP A 128 22.41 -17.09 14.78
CA TRP A 128 22.04 -15.71 14.56
C TRP A 128 23.18 -14.91 13.92
N VAL A 129 22.83 -13.93 13.10
CA VAL A 129 23.75 -12.83 12.76
C VAL A 129 24.17 -12.15 14.06
N LYS A 130 25.47 -11.97 14.25
CA LYS A 130 26.00 -11.40 15.49
C LYS A 130 25.50 -9.97 15.65
N LEU A 131 24.97 -9.64 16.83
CA LEU A 131 24.46 -8.30 17.15
C LEU A 131 25.48 -7.17 16.92
N ALA A 132 26.78 -7.48 17.00
CA ALA A 132 27.89 -6.56 16.77
C ALA A 132 28.07 -6.15 15.30
N GLU A 133 27.51 -6.92 14.36
CA GLU A 133 27.57 -6.64 12.92
C GLU A 133 26.37 -5.80 12.46
N LEU A 134 25.39 -5.57 13.35
CA LEU A 134 24.17 -4.83 13.02
C LEU A 134 24.27 -3.35 13.42
N PRO A 135 23.68 -2.43 12.63
CA PRO A 135 23.62 -0.99 12.95
C PRO A 135 23.08 -0.70 14.35
N ASN A 136 23.31 0.49 14.89
CA ASN A 136 22.76 0.83 16.21
C ASN A 136 21.23 0.74 16.22
N LEU A 137 20.61 0.44 17.38
CA LEU A 137 19.15 0.26 17.49
C LEU A 137 18.37 1.46 16.92
N VAL A 138 18.87 2.67 17.16
CA VAL A 138 18.28 3.92 16.66
C VAL A 138 18.27 3.94 15.12
N GLU A 139 19.36 3.54 14.48
CA GLU A 139 19.47 3.51 13.01
C GLU A 139 18.55 2.45 12.41
N ARG A 140 18.38 1.29 13.08
CA ARG A 140 17.43 0.25 12.67
C ARG A 140 15.99 0.76 12.72
N ILE A 141 15.59 1.38 13.83
CA ILE A 141 14.24 1.94 13.98
C ILE A 141 14.00 3.02 12.93
N LYS A 142 14.98 3.92 12.73
CA LYS A 142 14.93 4.97 11.71
C LYS A 142 14.78 4.39 10.31
N PHE A 143 15.54 3.35 9.97
CA PHE A 143 15.46 2.67 8.67
C PHE A 143 14.08 2.06 8.45
N VAL A 144 13.60 1.25 9.41
CA VAL A 144 12.28 0.61 9.32
C VAL A 144 11.16 1.64 9.24
N ALA A 145 11.23 2.72 10.02
CA ALA A 145 10.22 3.78 10.01
C ALA A 145 10.18 4.52 8.67
N VAL A 146 11.33 4.97 8.14
CA VAL A 146 11.39 5.71 6.88
C VAL A 146 11.05 4.81 5.69
N PHE A 147 11.60 3.61 5.65
CA PHE A 147 11.33 2.65 4.57
C PHE A 147 9.87 2.20 4.58
N GLY A 148 9.34 1.83 5.75
CA GLY A 148 7.95 1.43 5.92
C GLY A 148 6.97 2.55 5.58
N ALA A 149 7.24 3.78 6.04
CA ALA A 149 6.42 4.95 5.69
C ALA A 149 6.46 5.26 4.20
N SER A 150 7.60 5.09 3.54
CA SER A 150 7.74 5.31 2.10
C SER A 150 6.95 4.30 1.28
N ILE A 151 7.01 3.01 1.66
CA ILE A 151 6.19 1.97 1.02
C ILE A 151 4.70 2.23 1.26
N ALA A 152 4.32 2.55 2.50
CA ALA A 152 2.92 2.84 2.83
C ALA A 152 2.37 4.02 2.02
N LEU A 153 3.15 5.10 1.90
CA LEU A 153 2.78 6.26 1.09
C LEU A 153 2.72 5.92 -0.40
N GLY A 154 3.65 5.12 -0.92
CA GLY A 154 3.62 4.61 -2.29
C GLY A 154 2.36 3.79 -2.57
N VAL A 155 1.96 2.89 -1.66
CA VAL A 155 0.73 2.11 -1.77
C VAL A 155 -0.51 3.01 -1.75
N LEU A 156 -0.57 4.01 -0.87
CA LEU A 156 -1.66 4.99 -0.84
C LEU A 156 -1.75 5.81 -2.13
N LEU A 157 -0.61 6.26 -2.65
CA LEU A 157 -0.52 7.00 -3.91
C LEU A 157 -0.98 6.15 -5.09
N GLY A 158 -0.48 4.92 -5.20
CA GLY A 158 -0.95 3.97 -6.22
C GLY A 158 -2.45 3.69 -6.09
N SER A 159 -2.94 3.49 -4.87
CA SER A 159 -4.35 3.25 -4.59
C SER A 159 -5.25 4.39 -5.08
N ILE A 160 -4.88 5.66 -4.82
CA ILE A 160 -5.67 6.80 -5.26
C ILE A 160 -5.61 7.00 -6.77
N ILE A 161 -4.46 6.71 -7.42
CA ILE A 161 -4.33 6.70 -8.89
C ILE A 161 -5.31 5.69 -9.49
N PHE A 162 -5.33 4.47 -8.96
CA PHE A 162 -6.22 3.40 -9.42
C PHE A 162 -7.70 3.74 -9.23
N GLN A 163 -8.06 4.34 -8.09
CA GLN A 163 -9.44 4.82 -7.84
C GLN A 163 -9.84 5.93 -8.81
N LEU A 164 -8.99 6.94 -8.99
CA LEU A 164 -9.27 8.04 -9.91
C LEU A 164 -9.41 7.55 -11.35
N ALA A 165 -8.50 6.69 -11.81
CA ALA A 165 -8.56 6.11 -13.14
C ALA A 165 -9.87 5.33 -13.39
N TYR A 166 -10.35 4.61 -12.39
CA TYR A 166 -11.65 3.95 -12.49
C TYR A 166 -12.81 4.95 -12.63
N LEU A 167 -12.84 5.98 -11.78
CA LEU A 167 -13.89 7.01 -11.84
C LEU A 167 -13.88 7.73 -13.19
N LEU A 168 -12.70 8.08 -13.71
CA LEU A 168 -12.55 8.69 -15.03
C LEU A 168 -13.07 7.76 -16.14
N GLY A 169 -12.77 6.47 -16.09
CA GLY A 169 -13.33 5.51 -17.05
C GLY A 169 -14.85 5.40 -16.99
N ARG A 170 -15.46 5.55 -15.81
CA ARG A 170 -16.92 5.55 -15.65
C ARG A 170 -17.61 6.82 -16.16
N THR A 171 -16.88 7.90 -16.43
CA THR A 171 -17.45 9.08 -17.11
C THR A 171 -17.78 8.83 -18.58
N VAL A 172 -17.31 7.71 -19.15
CA VAL A 172 -17.55 7.34 -20.55
C VAL A 172 -18.42 6.09 -20.62
N ASN A 173 -19.50 6.15 -21.42
CA ASN A 173 -20.46 5.06 -21.54
C ASN A 173 -19.92 3.85 -22.33
N ARG A 174 -19.02 4.06 -23.29
CA ARG A 174 -18.40 3.00 -24.11
C ARG A 174 -16.92 2.90 -23.80
N PHE A 175 -16.39 1.67 -23.80
CA PHE A 175 -14.97 1.39 -23.54
C PHE A 175 -14.44 1.90 -22.20
N SER A 176 -15.29 2.02 -21.18
CA SER A 176 -14.92 2.51 -19.84
C SER A 176 -13.68 1.82 -19.25
N GLY A 177 -13.54 0.50 -19.47
CA GLY A 177 -12.35 -0.25 -19.06
C GLY A 177 -11.06 0.19 -19.76
N LEU A 178 -11.09 0.44 -21.07
CA LEU A 178 -9.92 0.92 -21.82
C LEU A 178 -9.57 2.36 -21.39
N VAL A 179 -10.58 3.19 -21.14
CA VAL A 179 -10.36 4.54 -20.62
C VAL A 179 -9.75 4.49 -19.22
N SER A 180 -10.18 3.59 -18.34
CA SER A 180 -9.54 3.41 -17.04
C SER A 180 -8.08 2.98 -17.17
N ILE A 181 -7.75 2.04 -18.05
CA ILE A 181 -6.36 1.62 -18.28
C ILE A 181 -5.52 2.78 -18.80
N ALA A 182 -6.02 3.51 -19.81
CA ALA A 182 -5.34 4.67 -20.36
C ALA A 182 -5.16 5.77 -19.31
N ALA A 183 -6.17 6.00 -18.47
CA ALA A 183 -6.11 6.94 -17.35
C ALA A 183 -5.10 6.50 -16.28
N THR A 184 -5.00 5.21 -15.95
CA THR A 184 -3.98 4.70 -15.04
C THR A 184 -2.57 4.98 -15.59
N ILE A 185 -2.31 4.66 -16.85
CA ILE A 185 -1.01 4.92 -17.49
C ILE A 185 -0.72 6.44 -17.51
N GLY A 186 -1.70 7.24 -17.90
CA GLY A 186 -1.58 8.70 -17.96
C GLY A 186 -1.33 9.33 -16.59
N LEU A 187 -2.01 8.86 -15.54
CA LEU A 187 -1.80 9.33 -14.18
C LEU A 187 -0.44 8.92 -13.63
N ILE A 188 0.01 7.69 -13.86
CA ILE A 188 1.36 7.23 -13.47
C ILE A 188 2.43 8.09 -14.16
N TYR A 189 2.27 8.34 -15.46
CA TYR A 189 3.17 9.22 -16.21
C TYR A 189 3.16 10.64 -15.66
N LEU A 190 1.97 11.19 -15.39
CA LEU A 190 1.81 12.53 -14.83
C LEU A 190 2.49 12.64 -13.47
N THR A 191 2.26 11.68 -12.55
CA THR A 191 2.90 11.67 -11.22
C THR A 191 4.41 11.53 -11.33
N SER A 192 4.91 10.70 -12.24
CA SER A 192 6.36 10.58 -12.46
C SER A 192 6.97 11.91 -12.93
N LYS A 193 6.32 12.60 -13.87
CA LYS A 193 6.81 13.87 -14.40
C LYS A 193 6.65 15.02 -13.42
N SER A 194 5.54 15.09 -12.69
CA SER A 194 5.38 16.08 -11.62
C SER A 194 6.40 15.85 -10.52
N SER A 195 6.69 14.60 -10.16
CA SER A 195 7.69 14.28 -9.15
C SER A 195 9.09 14.79 -9.53
N GLU A 196 9.53 14.58 -10.78
CA GLU A 196 10.81 15.10 -11.27
C GLU A 196 10.92 16.62 -11.12
N ILE A 197 9.84 17.34 -11.41
CA ILE A 197 9.77 18.79 -11.28
C ILE A 197 9.77 19.15 -9.80
N LEU A 198 8.81 18.65 -9.02
CA LEU A 198 8.61 19.02 -7.62
C LEU A 198 9.84 18.71 -6.75
N VAL A 199 10.55 17.60 -6.99
CA VAL A 199 11.80 17.28 -6.27
C VAL A 199 12.86 18.36 -6.49
N ARG A 200 12.97 18.93 -7.70
CA ARG A 200 13.90 20.04 -7.97
C ARG A 200 13.52 21.30 -7.21
N TRP A 201 12.22 21.58 -7.06
CA TRP A 201 11.73 22.73 -6.30
C TRP A 201 11.91 22.53 -4.79
N LEU A 202 11.81 21.28 -4.33
CA LEU A 202 12.00 20.87 -2.93
C LEU A 202 13.43 20.43 -2.60
N SER A 203 14.41 20.75 -3.46
CA SER A 203 15.81 20.36 -3.25
C SER A 203 16.45 21.01 -2.01
N PHE A 204 15.79 22.02 -1.42
CA PHE A 204 16.19 22.61 -0.15
C PHE A 204 15.89 21.70 1.07
N ALA A 205 15.08 20.65 0.90
CA ALA A 205 14.75 19.74 1.99
C ALA A 205 15.96 18.88 2.39
N PRO A 206 16.19 18.67 3.70
CA PRO A 206 17.35 17.93 4.19
C PRO A 206 17.33 16.47 3.73
N SER A 207 18.49 15.87 3.49
CA SER A 207 18.60 14.43 3.27
C SER A 207 18.69 13.69 4.60
N ILE A 208 18.07 12.51 4.65
CA ILE A 208 18.19 11.57 5.75
C ILE A 208 19.27 10.56 5.37
N ASN A 209 20.42 10.68 6.00
CA ASN A 209 21.54 9.77 5.76
C ASN A 209 21.42 8.51 6.63
N PHE A 210 21.72 7.37 6.01
CA PHE A 210 21.92 6.08 6.65
C PHE A 210 23.38 5.67 6.44
N ILE A 211 24.02 5.20 7.51
CA ILE A 211 25.40 4.71 7.46
C ILE A 211 25.36 3.28 6.93
N ASN A 212 26.01 3.00 5.80
CA ASN A 212 26.25 1.65 5.34
C ASN A 212 27.54 1.12 5.99
N LEU A 213 27.42 0.07 6.80
CA LEU A 213 28.53 -0.47 7.59
C LEU A 213 29.50 -1.34 6.76
N GLU A 214 29.12 -1.78 5.56
CA GLU A 214 29.97 -2.65 4.73
C GLU A 214 30.86 -1.89 3.74
N SER A 215 30.50 -0.68 3.31
CA SER A 215 31.22 0.03 2.23
C SER A 215 31.63 1.48 2.52
N VAL A 216 31.36 2.04 3.71
CA VAL A 216 31.51 3.50 3.96
C VAL A 216 30.70 4.33 2.95
N ASP A 217 29.65 3.74 2.36
CA ASP A 217 28.70 4.51 1.54
C ASP A 217 27.59 5.08 2.40
N ILE A 218 27.21 6.32 2.11
CA ILE A 218 26.06 6.96 2.73
C ILE A 218 24.87 6.72 1.82
N PHE A 219 23.92 5.88 2.23
CA PHE A 219 22.63 5.83 1.57
C PHE A 219 21.82 7.05 2.02
N SER A 220 21.67 8.04 1.15
CA SER A 220 20.89 9.24 1.44
C SER A 220 19.46 9.09 0.92
N PHE A 221 18.50 9.09 1.84
CA PHE A 221 17.09 9.19 1.49
C PHE A 221 16.67 10.65 1.46
N THR A 222 16.27 11.16 0.30
CA THR A 222 15.91 12.58 0.16
C THR A 222 14.52 12.81 0.74
N THR A 223 14.42 13.62 1.81
CA THR A 223 13.12 14.02 2.40
C THR A 223 12.20 14.67 1.37
N ALA A 224 12.78 15.33 0.35
CA ALA A 224 12.04 15.90 -0.78
C ALA A 224 11.12 14.87 -1.45
N THR A 225 11.59 13.65 -1.72
CA THR A 225 10.79 12.61 -2.39
C THR A 225 9.57 12.21 -1.57
N PHE A 226 9.72 12.13 -0.24
CA PHE A 226 8.59 11.84 0.65
C PHE A 226 7.55 12.97 0.65
N LEU A 227 8.00 14.22 0.73
CA LEU A 227 7.12 15.39 0.68
C LEU A 227 6.37 15.50 -0.65
N VAL A 228 7.05 15.22 -1.76
CA VAL A 228 6.47 15.20 -3.10
C VAL A 228 5.35 14.15 -3.19
N MET A 229 5.60 12.92 -2.75
CA MET A 229 4.57 11.88 -2.72
C MET A 229 3.35 12.27 -1.87
N LEU A 230 3.57 12.98 -0.76
CA LEU A 230 2.49 13.46 0.11
C LEU A 230 1.66 14.55 -0.58
N ILE A 231 2.32 15.50 -1.24
CA ILE A 231 1.67 16.56 -2.03
C ILE A 231 0.85 15.95 -3.17
N GLU A 232 1.44 15.04 -3.95
CA GLU A 232 0.75 14.35 -5.05
C GLU A 232 -0.45 13.55 -4.56
N PHE A 233 -0.27 12.81 -3.46
CA PHE A 233 -1.37 12.09 -2.83
C PHE A 233 -2.51 13.03 -2.42
N ALA A 234 -2.20 14.15 -1.76
CA ALA A 234 -3.20 15.12 -1.33
C ALA A 234 -3.95 15.74 -2.52
N LEU A 235 -3.22 16.13 -3.58
CA LEU A 235 -3.82 16.68 -4.79
C LEU A 235 -4.73 15.67 -5.50
N LEU A 236 -4.25 14.44 -5.70
CA LEU A 236 -5.04 13.38 -6.32
C LEU A 236 -6.26 13.02 -5.47
N PHE A 237 -6.13 12.99 -4.13
CA PHE A 237 -7.25 12.74 -3.25
C PHE A 237 -8.34 13.82 -3.37
N LEU A 238 -7.95 15.10 -3.42
CA LEU A 238 -8.87 16.22 -3.64
C LEU A 238 -9.60 16.11 -4.97
N VAL A 239 -8.86 15.84 -6.06
CA VAL A 239 -9.43 15.65 -7.40
C VAL A 239 -10.37 14.46 -7.44
N THR A 240 -9.99 13.34 -6.82
CA THR A 240 -10.81 12.11 -6.79
C THR A 240 -12.12 12.32 -6.06
N GLY A 241 -12.09 12.98 -4.90
CA GLY A 241 -13.31 13.32 -4.17
C GLY A 241 -14.22 14.29 -4.94
N TRP A 242 -13.63 15.27 -5.63
CA TRP A 242 -14.37 16.19 -6.50
C TRP A 242 -15.02 15.46 -7.70
N VAL A 243 -14.29 14.55 -8.37
CA VAL A 243 -14.84 13.73 -9.46
C VAL A 243 -16.00 12.87 -8.97
N MET A 244 -15.85 12.25 -7.79
CA MET A 244 -16.91 11.43 -7.19
C MET A 244 -18.17 12.26 -6.88
N GLU A 245 -18.01 13.52 -6.50
CA GLU A 245 -19.12 14.42 -6.19
C GLU A 245 -19.80 15.02 -7.44
N LYS A 246 -19.04 15.37 -8.49
CA LYS A 246 -19.54 16.16 -9.63
C LYS A 246 -19.83 15.38 -10.92
N ARG A 247 -19.15 14.27 -11.17
CA ARG A 247 -19.04 13.69 -12.52
C ARG A 247 -19.73 12.36 -12.73
N VAL A 248 -20.48 11.87 -11.74
CA VAL A 248 -21.25 10.63 -11.90
C VAL A 248 -22.76 10.93 -11.90
N GLU A 249 -23.14 11.82 -12.82
CA GLU A 249 -24.52 12.22 -13.13
C GLU A 249 -24.98 11.79 -14.54
N SER A 250 -24.20 10.99 -15.28
CA SER A 250 -24.61 10.48 -16.60
C SER A 250 -25.01 9.02 -16.57
#